data_AF-A0A270B9Z1-F1
#
_entry.id   AF-A0A270B9Z1-F1
#
_cell.length_a   1.000
_cell.length_b   1.000
_cell.length_c   1.000
_cell.angle_alpha   90.00
_cell.angle_beta   90.00
_cell.angle_gamma   90.00
#
_symmetry.space_group_name_H-M   'P 1'
#
loop_
_entity.id
_entity.type
_entity.pdbx_description
1 polymer ?
#
loop_
_entity_poly.entity_id
_entity_poly.type
_entity_poly.pdbx_seq_one_letter_code
_entity_poly.pdbx_strand_id
1 'polypeptide(L)'
;MTRLPLFALILAGSAAALPAQAQETAGAPNEKVNQVIVYGDDKCEPSSPDEIVVCNRMPEEDRYRVPQIFRGGDPLDPRNQAWLNRVTAMERVGRFGTDSCSPVGLGGFTGCTQQLVSGAKAEAQAADKTDWQTMIAEERAKRLAGIDAAAEEVEAAVVAEEKALAERQKAAEDLERQANGEAPAPATGEAEPDAEPLPTPPQH
;
A
#
# COMPACT_ATOMS: atom_id res chain seq x y z
N MET A 1 60.87 7.05 -21.86
CA MET A 1 59.76 6.54 -22.68
C MET A 1 59.36 5.18 -22.13
N THR A 2 58.30 5.11 -21.33
CA THR A 2 57.58 3.87 -21.00
C THR A 2 56.22 4.30 -20.45
N ARG A 3 55.17 4.16 -21.28
CA ARG A 3 53.80 4.52 -20.96
C ARG A 3 53.19 3.37 -20.15
N LEU A 4 52.83 3.61 -18.89
CA LEU A 4 52.05 2.64 -18.10
C LEU A 4 50.58 2.71 -18.54
N PRO A 5 49.94 1.57 -18.91
CA PRO A 5 48.61 1.57 -19.46
C PRO A 5 47.55 1.77 -18.38
N LEU A 6 46.73 2.79 -18.61
CA LEU A 6 45.47 3.11 -17.96
C LEU A 6 44.43 2.00 -18.28
N PHE A 7 44.59 0.80 -17.73
CA PHE A 7 43.68 -0.33 -17.99
C PHE A 7 43.49 -1.24 -16.76
N ALA A 8 43.32 -0.65 -15.58
CA ALA A 8 43.03 -1.39 -14.35
C ALA A 8 41.90 -0.74 -13.53
N LEU A 9 40.87 -0.19 -14.21
CA LEU A 9 39.77 0.50 -13.53
C LEU A 9 38.40 0.28 -14.21
N ILE A 10 38.14 -0.93 -14.73
CA ILE A 10 36.82 -1.27 -15.33
C ILE A 10 36.21 -2.56 -14.73
N LEU A 11 36.83 -3.18 -13.71
CA LEU A 11 36.31 -4.44 -13.12
C LEU A 11 35.82 -4.30 -11.68
N ALA A 12 35.16 -3.19 -11.35
CA ALA A 12 34.55 -2.96 -10.03
C ALA A 12 33.12 -2.38 -10.10
N GLY A 13 32.43 -2.50 -11.24
CA GLY A 13 31.10 -1.91 -11.46
C GLY A 13 29.93 -2.90 -11.60
N SER A 14 30.18 -4.21 -11.64
CA SER A 14 29.17 -5.19 -12.04
C SER A 14 28.37 -5.83 -10.88
N ALA A 15 28.43 -5.27 -9.67
CA ALA A 15 27.78 -5.82 -8.47
C ALA A 15 26.57 -5.00 -7.97
N ALA A 16 26.02 -4.10 -8.78
CA ALA A 16 24.87 -3.25 -8.40
C ALA A 16 23.66 -3.39 -9.33
N ALA A 17 23.40 -4.59 -9.85
CA ALA A 17 22.15 -4.92 -10.52
C ALA A 17 21.51 -6.15 -9.87
N LEU A 18 21.33 -6.09 -8.55
CA LEU A 18 20.27 -6.86 -7.90
C LEU A 18 18.96 -6.11 -8.18
N PRO A 19 17.96 -6.72 -8.84
CA PRO A 19 16.59 -6.23 -8.76
C PRO A 19 16.08 -6.51 -7.34
N ALA A 20 16.55 -5.74 -6.36
CA ALA A 20 16.04 -5.77 -4.99
C ALA A 20 14.74 -4.96 -4.85
N GLN A 21 14.35 -4.23 -5.90
CA GLN A 21 13.09 -3.48 -6.01
C GLN A 21 12.06 -4.29 -6.82
N ALA A 22 11.74 -5.50 -6.37
CA ALA A 22 10.62 -6.29 -6.93
C ALA A 22 9.96 -7.19 -5.87
N GLN A 23 10.43 -7.16 -4.62
CA GLN A 23 9.83 -7.86 -3.49
C GLN A 23 9.18 -6.87 -2.52
N GLU A 24 8.62 -5.77 -3.01
CA GLU A 24 7.47 -5.17 -2.34
C GLU A 24 6.21 -5.95 -2.74
N THR A 25 6.18 -7.24 -2.38
CA THR A 25 4.90 -7.85 -2.03
C THR A 25 4.54 -7.21 -0.69
N ALA A 26 3.87 -6.06 -0.76
CA ALA A 26 3.19 -5.45 0.37
C ALA A 26 2.01 -6.37 0.73
N GLY A 27 2.31 -7.42 1.49
CA GLY A 27 1.36 -8.42 1.94
C GLY A 27 2.11 -9.60 2.54
N ALA A 28 1.83 -9.91 3.81
CA ALA A 28 2.41 -11.07 4.47
C ALA A 28 2.26 -12.32 3.58
N PRO A 29 3.27 -13.20 3.48
CA PRO A 29 3.30 -14.32 2.52
C PRO A 29 2.20 -15.38 2.70
N ASN A 30 1.25 -15.18 3.64
CA ASN A 30 0.15 -16.09 3.93
C ASN A 30 -1.19 -15.36 4.19
N GLU A 31 -1.39 -14.12 3.72
CA GLU A 31 -2.68 -13.44 3.89
C GLU A 31 -3.74 -14.05 2.96
N LYS A 32 -4.76 -14.68 3.54
CA LYS A 32 -5.88 -15.25 2.80
C LYS A 32 -6.83 -14.13 2.38
N VAL A 33 -7.02 -13.97 1.07
CA VAL A 33 -7.99 -13.01 0.52
C VAL A 33 -9.21 -13.77 -0.01
N ASN A 34 -10.38 -13.40 0.48
CA ASN A 34 -11.65 -13.94 0.02
C ASN A 34 -12.47 -12.85 -0.66
N GLN A 35 -12.75 -13.07 -1.95
CA GLN A 35 -13.47 -12.12 -2.79
C GLN A 35 -14.93 -12.55 -2.85
N VAL A 36 -15.81 -11.73 -2.26
CA VAL A 36 -17.24 -12.03 -2.16
C VAL A 36 -18.02 -11.02 -2.98
N ILE A 37 -18.99 -11.50 -3.75
CA ILE A 37 -19.93 -10.65 -4.48
C ILE A 37 -21.23 -10.60 -3.69
N VAL A 38 -21.63 -9.39 -3.29
CA VAL A 38 -22.79 -9.12 -2.44
C VAL A 38 -23.83 -8.36 -3.25
N TYR A 39 -25.12 -8.68 -3.08
CA TYR A 39 -26.20 -8.07 -3.87
C TYR A 39 -27.03 -7.10 -3.03
N GLY A 40 -27.39 -5.94 -3.59
CA GLY A 40 -28.22 -4.95 -2.90
C GLY A 40 -27.60 -4.54 -1.57
N ASP A 41 -28.39 -4.60 -0.49
CA ASP A 41 -27.95 -4.29 0.88
C ASP A 41 -27.58 -5.54 1.70
N ASP A 42 -27.27 -6.66 1.04
CA ASP A 42 -26.82 -7.87 1.75
C ASP A 42 -25.56 -7.55 2.60
N LYS A 43 -25.45 -8.25 3.74
CA LYS A 43 -24.36 -8.04 4.69
C LYS A 43 -23.04 -8.55 4.10
N CYS A 44 -22.05 -7.68 4.02
CA CYS A 44 -20.64 -8.06 3.85
C CYS A 44 -20.08 -8.44 5.23
N GLU A 45 -19.53 -9.64 5.37
CA GLU A 45 -18.90 -10.06 6.63
C GLU A 45 -17.57 -9.29 6.81
N PRO A 46 -17.28 -8.74 8.00
CA PRO A 46 -16.01 -8.08 8.28
C PRO A 46 -14.82 -9.01 8.06
N SER A 47 -13.69 -8.42 7.64
CA SER A 47 -12.40 -9.10 7.60
C SER A 47 -11.99 -9.59 8.99
N SER A 48 -11.45 -10.81 9.05
CA SER A 48 -10.90 -11.40 10.27
C SER A 48 -9.36 -11.22 10.31
N PRO A 49 -8.70 -11.50 11.46
CA PRO A 49 -7.23 -11.41 11.56
C PRO A 49 -6.49 -12.31 10.56
N ASP A 50 -7.09 -13.45 10.18
CA ASP A 50 -6.48 -14.45 9.30
C ASP A 50 -6.97 -14.36 7.84
N GLU A 51 -8.03 -13.58 7.57
CA GLU A 51 -8.68 -13.50 6.25
C GLU A 51 -9.22 -12.10 5.95
N ILE A 52 -8.74 -11.51 4.86
CA ILE A 52 -9.32 -10.29 4.28
C ILE A 52 -10.50 -10.68 3.40
N VAL A 53 -11.69 -10.22 3.78
CA VAL A 53 -12.91 -10.35 2.97
C VAL A 53 -13.11 -9.06 2.19
N VAL A 54 -13.10 -9.15 0.86
CA VAL A 54 -13.33 -8.02 -0.05
C VAL A 54 -14.67 -8.19 -0.73
N CYS A 55 -15.58 -7.25 -0.51
CA CYS A 55 -16.93 -7.31 -1.02
C CYS A 55 -17.13 -6.37 -2.21
N ASN A 56 -17.42 -6.94 -3.38
CA ASN A 56 -17.93 -6.17 -4.51
C ASN A 56 -19.46 -6.15 -4.47
N ARG A 57 -20.07 -4.96 -4.49
CA ARG A 57 -21.53 -4.81 -4.37
C ARG A 57 -22.18 -4.66 -5.75
N MET A 58 -23.05 -5.61 -6.09
CA MET A 58 -23.87 -5.60 -7.31
C MET A 58 -25.32 -5.21 -7.00
N PRO A 59 -26.08 -4.68 -7.97
CA PRO A 59 -27.46 -4.28 -7.73
C PRO A 59 -28.36 -5.51 -7.51
N GLU A 60 -29.44 -5.36 -6.73
CA GLU A 60 -30.32 -6.48 -6.35
C GLU A 60 -31.02 -7.14 -7.56
N GLU A 61 -31.35 -6.34 -8.57
CA GLU A 61 -31.93 -6.79 -9.84
C GLU A 61 -31.05 -7.81 -10.60
N ASP A 62 -29.74 -7.83 -10.33
CA ASP A 62 -28.77 -8.72 -10.96
C ASP A 62 -28.66 -10.08 -10.26
N ARG A 63 -29.31 -10.28 -9.10
CA ARG A 63 -29.22 -11.52 -8.31
C ARG A 63 -29.77 -12.76 -9.02
N TYR A 64 -30.88 -12.61 -9.73
CA TYR A 64 -31.55 -13.70 -10.46
C TYR A 64 -31.54 -13.50 -11.97
N ARG A 65 -30.92 -12.43 -12.44
CA ARG A 65 -30.82 -12.09 -13.87
C ARG A 65 -29.50 -12.63 -14.43
N VAL A 66 -29.52 -13.00 -15.70
CA VAL A 66 -28.30 -13.32 -16.46
C VAL A 66 -27.30 -12.15 -16.34
N PRO A 67 -26.00 -12.40 -16.05
CA PRO A 67 -25.02 -11.33 -15.92
C PRO A 67 -24.98 -10.42 -17.14
N GLN A 68 -24.68 -9.14 -16.96
CA GLN A 68 -24.78 -8.13 -18.03
C GLN A 68 -24.03 -8.52 -19.31
N ILE A 69 -22.84 -9.11 -19.17
CA ILE A 69 -22.03 -9.58 -20.30
C ILE A 69 -22.74 -10.62 -21.17
N PHE A 70 -23.70 -11.38 -20.61
CA PHE A 70 -24.46 -12.43 -21.29
C PHE A 70 -25.88 -11.99 -21.70
N ARG A 71 -26.29 -10.74 -21.41
CA ARG A 71 -27.66 -10.23 -21.72
C ARG A 71 -27.95 -10.07 -23.22
N GLY A 72 -26.98 -10.31 -24.10
CA GLY A 72 -27.13 -10.33 -25.56
C GLY A 72 -27.04 -11.73 -26.19
N GLY A 73 -27.06 -12.79 -25.38
CA GLY A 73 -26.74 -14.16 -25.82
C GLY A 73 -25.26 -14.48 -25.59
N ASP A 74 -24.75 -15.48 -26.30
CA ASP A 74 -23.35 -15.88 -26.18
C ASP A 74 -22.42 -14.75 -26.67
N PRO A 75 -21.55 -14.17 -25.81
CA PRO A 75 -20.61 -13.13 -26.18
C PRO A 75 -19.63 -13.58 -27.26
N LEU A 76 -19.41 -14.89 -27.35
CA LEU A 76 -18.53 -15.51 -28.33
C LEU A 76 -19.23 -15.82 -29.65
N ASP A 77 -20.55 -15.58 -29.76
CA ASP A 77 -21.29 -15.76 -31.02
C ASP A 77 -20.83 -14.73 -32.06
N PRO A 78 -20.32 -15.15 -33.24
CA PRO A 78 -19.92 -14.25 -34.32
C PRO A 78 -21.03 -13.31 -34.81
N ARG A 79 -22.32 -13.66 -34.59
CA ARG A 79 -23.47 -12.80 -34.93
C ARG A 79 -23.59 -11.60 -34.00
N ASN A 80 -23.05 -11.68 -32.78
CA ASN A 80 -23.09 -10.62 -31.79
C ASN A 80 -21.91 -9.63 -31.94
N GLN A 81 -20.94 -9.93 -32.81
CA GLN A 81 -19.86 -9.00 -33.14
C GLN A 81 -20.33 -7.90 -34.10
N ALA A 82 -19.90 -6.66 -33.86
CA ALA A 82 -20.16 -5.54 -34.76
C ALA A 82 -19.72 -5.87 -36.19
N TRP A 83 -20.55 -5.53 -37.18
CA TRP A 83 -20.28 -5.85 -38.59
C TRP A 83 -18.90 -5.37 -39.05
N LEU A 84 -18.48 -4.18 -38.59
CA LEU A 84 -17.16 -3.63 -38.88
C LEU A 84 -16.03 -4.55 -38.40
N ASN A 85 -16.12 -5.11 -37.19
CA ASN A 85 -15.10 -6.03 -36.67
C ASN A 85 -14.99 -7.30 -37.51
N ARG A 86 -16.13 -7.78 -38.03
CA ARG A 86 -16.18 -8.94 -38.93
C ARG A 86 -15.53 -8.63 -40.27
N VAL A 87 -15.81 -7.46 -40.85
CA VAL A 87 -15.17 -7.01 -42.09
C VAL A 87 -13.66 -6.86 -41.90
N THR A 88 -13.22 -6.18 -40.84
CA THR A 88 -11.79 -6.05 -40.49
C THR A 88 -11.11 -7.41 -40.32
N ALA A 89 -11.79 -8.39 -39.71
CA ALA A 89 -11.27 -9.75 -39.59
C ALA A 89 -11.18 -10.46 -40.95
N MET A 90 -12.15 -10.25 -41.84
CA MET A 90 -12.12 -10.77 -43.22
C MET A 90 -11.00 -10.13 -44.05
N GLU A 91 -10.78 -8.81 -43.94
CA GLU A 91 -9.69 -8.09 -44.61
C GLU A 91 -8.30 -8.52 -44.14
N ARG A 92 -8.19 -9.00 -42.89
CA ARG A 92 -6.95 -9.59 -42.37
C ARG A 92 -6.59 -10.89 -43.09
N VAL A 93 -7.59 -11.67 -43.53
CA VAL A 93 -7.37 -12.90 -44.29
C VAL A 93 -6.90 -12.52 -45.70
N GLY A 94 -5.58 -12.53 -45.92
CA GLY A 94 -4.95 -12.11 -47.18
C GLY A 94 -4.03 -10.89 -47.06
N ARG A 95 -3.96 -10.27 -45.88
CA ARG A 95 -3.01 -9.19 -45.62
C ARG A 95 -1.61 -9.77 -45.43
N PHE A 96 -0.76 -9.65 -46.44
CA PHE A 96 0.63 -10.10 -46.46
C PHE A 96 1.56 -8.92 -46.72
N GLY A 97 2.72 -8.89 -46.04
CA GLY A 97 3.69 -7.80 -46.15
C GLY A 97 3.97 -7.13 -44.80
N THR A 98 4.56 -5.94 -44.82
CA THR A 98 4.92 -5.22 -43.59
C THR A 98 3.68 -4.91 -42.75
N ASP A 99 3.79 -4.98 -41.42
CA ASP A 99 2.70 -4.78 -40.43
C ASP A 99 1.52 -5.77 -40.47
N SER A 100 1.64 -6.91 -41.16
CA SER A 100 0.48 -7.79 -41.39
C SER A 100 0.24 -8.92 -40.38
N CYS A 101 1.14 -9.14 -39.41
CA CYS A 101 1.15 -10.31 -38.48
C CYS A 101 0.92 -11.65 -39.21
N SER A 102 1.60 -11.82 -40.34
CA SER A 102 1.54 -13.05 -41.13
C SER A 102 2.91 -13.71 -41.23
N PRO A 103 2.99 -15.05 -41.24
CA PRO A 103 4.23 -15.78 -41.49
C PRO A 103 4.69 -15.67 -42.96
N VAL A 104 3.87 -15.15 -43.87
CA VAL A 104 4.22 -14.99 -45.29
C VAL A 104 4.30 -13.51 -45.67
N GLY A 105 5.38 -13.13 -46.35
CA GLY A 105 5.69 -11.75 -46.78
C GLY A 105 6.80 -11.07 -45.97
N LEU A 106 7.59 -10.22 -46.64
CA LEU A 106 8.67 -9.46 -45.99
C LEU A 106 8.09 -8.47 -44.98
N GLY A 107 8.58 -8.52 -43.74
CA GLY A 107 8.14 -7.63 -42.66
C GLY A 107 6.82 -8.02 -41.99
N GLY A 108 6.19 -9.15 -42.32
CA GLY A 108 4.93 -9.60 -41.69
C GLY A 108 5.00 -9.77 -40.17
N PHE A 109 6.15 -10.17 -39.66
CA PHE A 109 6.40 -10.35 -38.22
C PHE A 109 6.26 -9.06 -37.40
N THR A 110 6.51 -7.89 -38.00
CA THR A 110 6.47 -6.58 -37.31
C THR A 110 5.07 -6.23 -36.80
N GLY A 111 4.03 -6.68 -37.50
CA GLY A 111 2.64 -6.47 -37.08
C GLY A 111 2.20 -7.30 -35.88
N CYS A 112 2.88 -8.42 -35.59
CA CYS A 112 2.49 -9.28 -34.46
C CYS A 112 2.81 -8.63 -33.12
N THR A 113 3.93 -7.90 -33.02
CA THR A 113 4.26 -7.14 -31.82
C THR A 113 3.20 -6.08 -31.54
N GLN A 114 2.73 -5.36 -32.56
CA GLN A 114 1.67 -4.36 -32.40
C GLN A 114 0.34 -4.99 -31.99
N GLN A 115 0.00 -6.17 -32.51
CA GLN A 115 -1.17 -6.90 -32.08
C GLN A 115 -1.07 -7.31 -30.61
N LEU A 116 0.07 -7.81 -30.16
CA LEU A 116 0.30 -8.17 -28.76
C LEU A 116 0.21 -6.95 -27.82
N VAL A 117 0.81 -5.82 -28.21
CA VAL A 117 0.72 -4.57 -27.44
C VAL A 117 -0.73 -4.08 -27.36
N SER A 118 -1.47 -4.13 -28.47
CA SER A 118 -2.88 -3.74 -28.48
C SER A 118 -3.76 -4.67 -27.63
N GLY A 119 -3.46 -5.98 -27.64
CA GLY A 119 -4.13 -6.98 -26.80
C GLY A 119 -3.88 -6.71 -25.32
N ALA A 120 -2.62 -6.51 -24.92
CA ALA A 120 -2.26 -6.18 -23.55
C ALA A 120 -2.94 -4.90 -23.05
N LYS A 121 -3.04 -3.87 -23.91
CA LYS A 121 -3.77 -2.63 -23.58
C LYS A 121 -5.27 -2.88 -23.41
N ALA A 122 -5.88 -3.69 -24.28
CA ALA A 122 -7.29 -4.03 -24.19
C ALA A 122 -7.60 -4.85 -22.93
N GLU A 123 -6.72 -5.79 -22.55
CA GLU A 123 -6.81 -6.56 -21.32
C GLU A 123 -6.70 -5.66 -20.09
N ALA A 124 -5.74 -4.73 -20.05
CA ALA A 124 -5.60 -3.75 -18.97
C ALA A 124 -6.85 -2.87 -18.82
N GLN A 125 -7.44 -2.42 -19.93
CA GLN A 125 -8.70 -1.65 -19.91
C GLN A 125 -9.91 -2.48 -19.49
N ALA A 126 -9.91 -3.79 -19.76
CA ALA A 126 -10.96 -4.68 -19.31
C ALA A 126 -10.87 -4.96 -17.80
N ALA A 127 -9.65 -5.05 -17.26
CA ALA A 127 -9.39 -5.26 -15.83
C ALA A 127 -9.87 -4.09 -14.96
N ASP A 128 -9.82 -2.87 -15.48
CA ASP A 128 -10.25 -1.63 -14.80
C ASP A 128 -11.74 -1.66 -14.35
N LYS A 129 -12.59 -2.45 -15.02
CA LYS A 129 -14.04 -2.49 -14.73
C LYS A 129 -14.40 -3.21 -13.43
N THR A 130 -13.49 -3.98 -12.85
CA THR A 130 -13.66 -4.56 -11.51
C THR A 130 -12.29 -4.63 -10.86
N ASP A 131 -11.83 -3.48 -10.36
CA ASP A 131 -10.52 -3.36 -9.76
C ASP A 131 -10.48 -3.96 -8.35
N TRP A 132 -10.44 -5.29 -8.30
CA TRP A 132 -10.21 -6.07 -7.09
C TRP A 132 -8.88 -5.71 -6.43
N GLN A 133 -7.86 -5.28 -7.18
CA GLN A 133 -6.56 -4.95 -6.59
C GLN A 133 -6.66 -3.71 -5.73
N THR A 134 -7.35 -2.67 -6.22
CA THR A 134 -7.61 -1.46 -5.43
C THR A 134 -8.48 -1.76 -4.21
N MET A 135 -9.53 -2.58 -4.36
CA MET A 135 -10.37 -2.96 -3.22
C MET A 135 -9.58 -3.74 -2.15
N ILE A 136 -8.70 -4.66 -2.56
CA ILE A 136 -7.83 -5.39 -1.63
C ILE A 136 -6.83 -4.43 -0.96
N ALA A 137 -6.26 -3.50 -1.71
CA ALA A 137 -5.32 -2.50 -1.16
C ALA A 137 -6.01 -1.60 -0.13
N GLU A 138 -7.26 -1.21 -0.37
CA GLU A 138 -8.07 -0.44 0.57
C GLU A 138 -8.33 -1.21 1.87
N GLU A 139 -8.74 -2.48 1.78
CA GLU A 139 -8.95 -3.31 2.98
C GLU A 139 -7.66 -3.57 3.75
N ARG A 140 -6.52 -3.73 3.06
CA ARG A 140 -5.21 -3.79 3.71
C ARG A 140 -4.88 -2.49 4.45
N ALA A 141 -5.16 -1.34 3.84
CA ALA A 141 -4.94 -0.05 4.48
C ALA A 141 -5.82 0.10 5.74
N LYS A 142 -7.07 -0.35 5.70
CA LYS A 142 -7.96 -0.37 6.89
C LYS A 142 -7.39 -1.25 8.00
N ARG A 143 -6.88 -2.45 7.65
CA ARG A 143 -6.25 -3.36 8.61
C ARG A 143 -5.00 -2.74 9.24
N LEU A 144 -4.14 -2.12 8.43
CA LEU A 144 -2.94 -1.42 8.90
C LEU A 144 -3.30 -0.26 9.83
N ALA A 145 -4.28 0.57 9.46
CA ALA A 145 -4.75 1.67 10.30
C ALA A 145 -5.28 1.18 11.67
N GLY A 146 -5.94 0.02 11.72
CA GLY A 146 -6.35 -0.60 12.98
C GLY A 146 -5.18 -1.07 13.85
N ILE A 147 -4.11 -1.58 13.22
CA ILE A 147 -2.88 -1.97 13.92
C ILE A 147 -2.16 -0.73 14.45
N ASP A 148 -2.06 0.33 13.65
CA ASP A 148 -1.42 1.58 14.04
C ASP A 148 -2.15 2.22 15.23
N ALA A 149 -3.48 2.26 15.21
CA ALA A 149 -4.28 2.75 16.33
C ALA A 149 -4.07 1.92 17.61
N ALA A 150 -4.00 0.59 17.51
CA ALA A 150 -3.72 -0.27 18.66
C ALA A 150 -2.28 -0.08 19.18
N ALA A 151 -1.32 0.18 18.30
CA ALA A 151 0.06 0.49 18.68
C ALA A 151 0.15 1.83 19.44
N GLU A 152 -0.55 2.87 19.00
CA GLU A 152 -0.62 4.16 19.69
C GLU A 152 -1.13 4.04 21.12
N GLU A 153 -2.16 3.20 21.36
CA GLU A 153 -2.67 2.95 22.71
C GLU A 153 -1.63 2.26 23.61
N VAL A 154 -0.88 1.29 23.06
CA VAL A 154 0.18 0.59 23.79
C VAL A 154 1.35 1.51 24.08
N GLU A 155 1.79 2.31 23.12
CA GLU A 155 2.84 3.30 23.31
C GLU A 155 2.47 4.33 24.39
N ALA A 156 1.23 4.83 24.36
CA ALA A 156 0.73 5.75 25.39
C ALA A 156 0.72 5.11 26.79
N ALA A 157 0.35 3.83 26.89
CA ALA A 157 0.38 3.09 28.15
C ALA A 157 1.80 2.90 28.69
N VAL A 158 2.76 2.56 27.82
CA VAL A 158 4.18 2.41 28.19
C VAL A 158 4.76 3.73 28.69
N VAL A 159 4.52 4.84 27.97
CA VAL A 159 5.00 6.17 28.38
C VAL A 159 4.43 6.60 29.74
N ALA A 160 3.17 6.29 30.02
CA ALA A 160 2.56 6.58 31.31
C ALA A 160 3.20 5.76 32.46
N GLU A 161 3.52 4.49 32.21
CA GLU A 161 4.21 3.64 33.18
C GLU A 161 5.66 4.10 33.42
N GLU A 162 6.40 4.42 32.35
CA GLU A 162 7.76 4.96 32.45
C GLU A 162 7.79 6.26 33.28
N LYS A 163 6.82 7.16 33.06
CA LYS A 163 6.67 8.38 33.87
C LYS A 163 6.38 8.07 35.34
N ALA A 164 5.49 7.13 35.62
CA ALA A 164 5.16 6.73 37.00
C ALA A 164 6.36 6.09 37.71
N LEU A 165 7.16 5.29 37.01
CA LEU A 165 8.40 4.71 37.55
C LEU A 165 9.44 5.80 37.83
N ALA A 166 9.62 6.76 36.92
CA ALA A 166 10.52 7.89 37.12
C ALA A 166 10.12 8.75 38.33
N GLU A 167 8.82 8.98 38.55
CA GLU A 167 8.32 9.69 39.72
C GLU A 167 8.58 8.92 41.03
N ARG A 168 8.37 7.60 41.02
CA ARG A 168 8.68 6.73 42.18
C ARG A 168 10.17 6.71 42.50
N GLN A 169 11.03 6.67 41.48
CA GLN A 169 12.48 6.71 41.65
C GLN A 169 12.92 8.04 42.25
N LYS A 170 12.45 9.18 41.71
CA LYS A 170 12.73 10.52 42.27
C LYS A 170 12.30 10.62 43.73
N ALA A 171 11.09 10.15 44.05
CA ALA A 171 10.60 10.17 45.44
C ALA A 171 11.45 9.30 46.38
N ALA A 172 11.94 8.14 45.91
CA ALA A 172 12.85 7.30 46.68
C ALA A 172 14.21 7.98 46.90
N GLU A 173 14.80 8.59 45.85
CA GLU A 173 16.05 9.34 45.95
C GLU A 173 15.93 10.54 46.91
N ASP A 174 14.80 11.24 46.90
CA ASP A 174 14.54 12.35 47.81
C ASP A 174 14.40 11.90 49.27
N LEU A 175 13.80 10.72 49.51
CA LEU A 175 13.74 10.10 50.84
C LEU A 175 15.13 9.64 51.32
N GLU A 176 15.94 9.06 50.44
CA GLU A 176 17.33 8.69 50.74
C GLU A 176 18.18 9.92 51.06
N ARG A 177 18.01 11.03 50.33
CA ARG A 177 18.68 12.30 50.58
C ARG A 177 18.33 12.87 51.96
N GLN A 178 17.05 12.84 52.32
CA GLN A 178 16.58 13.24 53.65
C GLN A 178 17.15 12.34 54.75
N ALA A 179 17.22 11.03 54.54
CA ALA A 179 17.80 10.08 55.50
C ALA A 179 19.30 10.30 55.72
N ASN A 180 20.02 10.76 54.69
CA ASN A 180 21.45 11.09 54.76
C ASN A 180 21.74 12.50 55.31
N GLY A 181 20.70 13.27 55.69
CA GLY A 181 20.85 14.59 56.33
C GLY A 181 21.08 15.76 55.36
N GLU A 182 20.91 15.56 54.06
CA GLU A 182 21.11 16.58 53.03
C GLU A 182 19.75 17.27 52.71
N ALA A 183 19.72 18.61 52.73
CA ALA A 183 18.47 19.38 52.52
C ALA A 183 17.90 19.18 51.09
N PRO A 184 16.56 19.20 50.90
CA PRO A 184 15.95 19.00 49.59
C PRO A 184 16.39 20.09 48.60
N ALA A 185 16.63 19.70 47.34
CA ALA A 185 17.02 20.65 46.31
C ALA A 185 15.87 21.65 46.04
N PRO A 186 16.16 22.95 45.84
CA PRO A 186 15.12 23.93 45.57
C PRO A 186 14.41 23.60 44.26
N ALA A 187 13.08 23.61 44.28
CA ALA A 187 12.25 23.53 43.08
C ALA A 187 12.62 24.69 42.17
N THR A 188 13.23 24.40 41.02
CA THR A 188 13.57 25.41 40.03
C THR A 188 12.31 25.91 39.32
N GLY A 189 11.74 26.99 39.88
CA GLY A 189 11.31 28.19 39.17
C GLY A 189 10.20 28.08 38.11
N GLU A 190 8.95 28.27 38.55
CA GLU A 190 8.08 29.27 37.92
C GLU A 190 7.98 30.44 38.91
N ALA A 191 8.46 31.61 38.49
CA ALA A 191 8.61 32.77 39.35
C ALA A 191 7.24 33.37 39.72
N GLU A 192 6.93 33.42 41.01
CA GLU A 192 5.78 34.14 41.57
C GLU A 192 6.12 35.66 41.64
N PRO A 193 5.35 36.56 40.99
CA PRO A 193 5.73 37.96 40.80
C PRO A 193 5.19 38.91 41.87
N ASP A 194 5.05 38.49 43.14
CA ASP A 194 4.56 39.37 44.22
C ASP A 194 5.21 39.05 45.58
N ALA A 195 6.48 39.41 45.74
CA ALA A 195 7.10 39.50 47.06
C ALA A 195 7.47 40.96 47.35
N GLU A 196 6.60 41.68 48.07
CA GLU A 196 6.92 42.99 48.65
C GLU A 196 8.11 42.88 49.61
N PRO A 197 9.07 43.82 49.58
CA PRO A 197 10.23 43.77 50.47
C PRO A 197 9.85 44.12 51.92
N LEU A 198 10.21 43.23 52.84
CA LEU A 198 10.02 43.39 54.29
C LEU A 198 10.74 44.64 54.85
N PRO A 199 10.16 45.34 55.84
CA PRO A 199 10.71 46.58 56.38
C PRO A 199 11.98 46.35 57.23
N THR A 200 12.97 47.22 57.05
CA THR A 200 14.22 47.24 57.82
C THR A 200 14.05 47.94 59.19
N PRO A 201 14.56 47.37 60.29
CA PRO A 201 14.47 47.97 61.61
C PRO A 201 15.44 49.16 61.78
N PRO A 202 15.12 50.13 62.66
CA PRO A 202 15.89 51.37 62.81
C PRO A 202 17.25 51.09 63.44
N GLN A 203 18.29 51.69 62.84
CA GLN A 203 19.63 51.75 63.44
C GLN A 203 19.63 52.88 64.48
N HIS A 204 20.19 52.58 65.66
CA HIS A 204 20.32 53.50 66.80
C HIS A 204 21.06 54.80 66.47
#